data_AF-A0A5J4Q4I2-F1
#
_entry.id   AF-A0A5J4Q4I2-F1
#
_cell.length_a   1.000
_cell.length_b   1.000
_cell.length_c   1.000
_cell.angle_alpha   90.00
_cell.angle_beta   90.00
_cell.angle_gamma   90.00
#
_symmetry.space_group_name_H-M   'P 1'
#
loop_
_entity.id
_entity.type
_entity.pdbx_description
1 polymer ?
#
loop_
_entity_poly.entity_id
_entity_poly.type
_entity_poly.pdbx_seq_one_letter_code
_entity_poly.pdbx_strand_id
1 'polypeptide(L)'
;MDTTKIKNILIKNTKYGLILIAGLFLGWLIFGGSDNHDATPEHGHTHEQATGQLWTCAMHPQIKQDKAGKCPLCGMDLIPLKTSGKAEGAIDPNAIQLSEEAAALANVQTTRVSRQNPVKEIQLYGTIQADERLSQSQTSHVNGRIEKLFVSFTGESVGQGQTIAIIYSPELLNAQQELLEAGKMQATQPALVQAAREKLRLWKLSDEQIVEIEQSKNVSPLIEVKANTSGIVVSKKVNQGDYVNQGSVLFDIAGLSQIWAMFDAYETDLPFLKTGDKITFTLQAIPGRMFTGNISFIDPVLDKTT
;
A
#
# COMPACT_ATOMS: atom_id res chain seq x y z
N MET A 1 33.05 22.61 8.16
CA MET A 1 33.42 23.07 6.80
C MET A 1 32.44 24.14 6.37
N ASP A 2 32.96 25.33 6.03
CA ASP A 2 32.24 26.60 5.88
C ASP A 2 31.15 26.61 4.80
N THR A 3 29.90 26.86 5.22
CA THR A 3 28.71 26.99 4.35
C THR A 3 28.66 28.32 3.59
N THR A 4 29.52 29.29 3.91
CA THR A 4 29.62 30.60 3.27
C THR A 4 30.36 30.59 1.93
N LYS A 5 31.30 29.65 1.70
CA LYS A 5 32.02 29.54 0.42
C LYS A 5 31.17 28.95 -0.71
N ILE A 6 30.25 28.03 -0.40
CA ILE A 6 29.42 27.35 -1.40
C ILE A 6 28.37 28.29 -1.99
N LYS A 7 27.79 29.19 -1.18
CA LYS A 7 26.77 30.15 -1.63
C LYS A 7 27.32 31.16 -2.64
N ASN A 8 28.58 31.59 -2.48
CA ASN A 8 29.21 32.55 -3.40
C ASN A 8 29.64 31.96 -4.75
N ILE A 9 29.90 30.64 -4.83
CA ILE A 9 30.17 29.95 -6.10
C ILE A 9 28.88 29.75 -6.89
N LEU A 10 27.77 29.43 -6.21
CA LEU A 10 26.47 29.22 -6.86
C LEU A 10 25.90 30.52 -7.47
N ILE A 11 26.06 31.66 -6.79
CA ILE A 11 25.59 32.97 -7.27
C ILE A 11 26.46 33.52 -8.42
N LYS A 12 27.73 33.10 -8.52
CA LYS A 12 28.62 33.53 -9.60
C LYS A 12 28.31 32.78 -10.90
N ASN A 13 27.98 31.49 -10.83
CA ASN A 13 27.65 30.68 -12.01
C ASN A 13 26.25 30.97 -12.59
N THR A 14 25.28 31.39 -11.77
CA THR A 14 23.95 31.80 -12.26
C THR A 14 23.98 33.10 -13.05
N LYS A 15 24.89 34.03 -12.73
CA LYS A 15 25.08 35.27 -13.51
C LYS A 15 25.62 35.02 -14.91
N TYR A 16 26.55 34.07 -15.07
CA TYR A 16 27.07 33.73 -16.40
C TYR A 16 26.06 32.94 -17.25
N GLY A 17 25.24 32.08 -16.62
CA GLY A 17 24.15 31.38 -17.31
C GLY A 17 23.09 32.34 -17.88
N LEU A 18 22.72 33.37 -17.12
CA LEU A 18 21.77 34.41 -17.58
C LEU A 18 22.31 35.25 -18.75
N ILE A 19 23.61 35.57 -18.76
CA ILE A 19 24.24 36.29 -19.87
C ILE A 19 24.27 35.43 -21.15
N LEU A 20 24.49 34.13 -21.02
CA LEU A 20 24.54 33.20 -22.15
C LEU A 20 23.15 33.03 -22.80
N ILE A 21 22.10 32.91 -21.99
CA ILE A 21 20.71 32.83 -22.47
C ILE A 21 20.27 34.14 -23.12
N ALA A 22 20.62 35.29 -22.51
CA ALA A 22 20.33 36.60 -23.09
C ALA A 22 21.07 36.80 -24.43
N GLY A 23 22.31 36.33 -24.55
CA GLY A 23 23.08 36.37 -25.80
C GLY A 23 22.48 35.49 -26.90
N LEU A 24 22.02 34.28 -26.57
CA LEU A 24 21.34 33.37 -27.50
C LEU A 24 20.00 33.95 -27.99
N PHE A 25 19.25 34.60 -27.09
CA PHE A 25 17.99 35.24 -27.43
C PHE A 25 18.18 36.49 -28.31
N LEU A 26 19.19 37.32 -28.02
CA LEU A 26 19.56 38.45 -28.88
C LEU A 26 20.08 38.01 -30.25
N GLY A 27 20.84 36.91 -30.30
CA GLY A 27 21.33 36.33 -31.55
C GLY A 27 20.19 35.85 -32.45
N TRP A 28 19.17 35.22 -31.87
CA TRP A 28 17.97 34.81 -32.61
C TRP A 28 17.14 36.00 -33.11
N LEU A 29 17.08 37.10 -32.36
CA LEU A 29 16.31 38.29 -32.75
C LEU A 29 17.00 39.10 -33.87
N ILE A 30 18.34 39.06 -33.95
CA ILE A 30 19.12 39.78 -34.99
C ILE A 30 19.31 38.94 -36.26
N PHE A 31 19.43 37.62 -36.16
CA PHE A 31 19.69 36.72 -37.31
C PHE A 31 18.52 35.79 -37.68
N GLY A 32 17.40 35.80 -36.94
CA GLY A 32 16.25 34.93 -37.19
C GLY A 32 15.27 35.41 -38.27
N GLY A 33 15.64 36.43 -39.03
CA GLY A 33 14.87 36.93 -40.17
C GLY A 33 15.56 36.57 -41.48
N SER A 34 14.76 36.04 -42.42
CA SER A 34 15.11 35.71 -43.81
C SER A 34 15.84 34.38 -44.03
N ASP A 35 15.04 33.36 -44.34
CA ASP A 35 15.38 32.46 -45.46
C ASP A 35 14.16 32.41 -46.41
N ASN A 36 14.17 33.36 -47.36
CA ASN A 36 13.39 33.31 -48.58
C ASN A 36 14.09 32.34 -49.52
N HIS A 37 13.54 31.14 -49.69
CA HIS A 37 13.90 30.31 -50.82
C HIS A 37 13.00 30.66 -52.01
N ASP A 38 13.55 31.48 -52.90
CA ASP A 38 13.06 31.71 -54.26
C ASP A 38 12.93 30.39 -55.02
N ALA A 39 11.71 30.15 -55.50
CA ALA A 39 11.41 29.21 -56.56
C ALA A 39 11.62 29.90 -57.91
N THR A 40 12.41 29.29 -58.80
CA THR A 40 12.39 29.60 -60.23
C THR A 40 11.18 28.95 -60.93
N PRO A 41 10.72 29.53 -62.06
CA PRO A 41 9.31 29.76 -62.33
C PRO A 41 8.72 28.73 -63.28
N GLU A 42 7.41 28.48 -63.20
CA GLU A 42 6.58 28.29 -64.41
C GLU A 42 5.07 28.36 -64.11
N HIS A 43 4.38 29.00 -65.06
CA HIS A 43 2.93 29.13 -65.24
C HIS A 43 2.18 30.16 -64.38
N GLY A 44 2.07 31.36 -64.97
CA GLY A 44 1.07 32.33 -64.61
C GLY A 44 -0.33 31.80 -64.89
N HIS A 45 -1.17 31.80 -63.86
CA HIS A 45 -2.61 31.87 -64.01
C HIS A 45 -3.13 32.97 -63.08
N THR A 46 -3.56 34.05 -63.71
CA THR A 46 -4.33 35.15 -63.17
C THR A 46 -5.52 34.57 -62.38
N HIS A 47 -5.50 34.68 -61.05
CA HIS A 47 -6.67 34.36 -60.24
C HIS A 47 -7.64 35.54 -60.27
N GLU A 48 -8.51 35.51 -61.27
CA GLU A 48 -9.75 36.27 -61.26
C GLU A 48 -10.68 35.60 -60.23
N GLN A 49 -11.05 36.33 -59.19
CA GLN A 49 -11.99 35.89 -58.17
C GLN A 49 -13.38 35.72 -58.79
N ALA A 50 -13.65 34.55 -59.37
CA ALA A 50 -14.99 34.13 -59.68
C ALA A 50 -15.61 33.51 -58.43
N THR A 51 -16.56 34.21 -57.82
CA THR A 51 -17.55 33.61 -56.91
C THR A 51 -18.42 32.62 -57.69
N GLY A 52 -17.86 31.45 -57.98
CA GLY A 52 -18.52 30.38 -58.73
C GLY A 52 -19.39 29.55 -57.80
N GLN A 53 -20.71 29.67 -57.93
CA GLN A 53 -21.67 28.81 -57.28
C GLN A 53 -21.51 27.38 -57.85
N LEU A 54 -20.99 26.46 -57.04
CA LEU A 54 -20.74 25.07 -57.45
C LEU A 54 -22.03 24.24 -57.35
N TRP A 55 -22.28 23.34 -58.29
CA TRP A 55 -23.49 22.53 -58.41
C TRP A 55 -23.14 21.04 -58.28
N THR A 56 -23.98 20.25 -57.61
CA THR A 56 -23.77 18.80 -57.44
C THR A 56 -25.07 18.00 -57.60
N CYS A 57 -24.97 16.69 -57.81
CA CYS A 57 -26.11 15.78 -57.92
C CYS A 57 -26.36 15.07 -56.58
N ALA A 58 -27.60 15.07 -56.08
CA ALA A 58 -27.96 14.43 -54.80
C ALA A 58 -27.58 12.94 -54.70
N MET A 59 -27.58 12.22 -55.83
CA MET A 59 -27.24 10.79 -55.87
C MET A 59 -25.77 10.51 -56.21
N HIS A 60 -25.06 11.48 -56.80
CA HIS A 60 -23.65 11.35 -57.20
C HIS A 60 -22.85 12.58 -56.73
N PRO A 61 -22.56 12.70 -55.42
CA PRO A 61 -21.93 13.89 -54.85
C PRO A 61 -20.50 14.16 -55.33
N GLN A 62 -19.88 13.19 -56.02
CA GLN A 62 -18.56 13.30 -56.62
C GLN A 62 -18.55 14.17 -57.90
N ILE A 63 -19.70 14.36 -58.56
CA ILE A 63 -19.83 15.25 -59.71
C ILE A 63 -20.02 16.68 -59.19
N LYS A 64 -19.04 17.55 -59.44
CA LYS A 64 -19.07 18.98 -59.12
C LYS A 64 -18.91 19.78 -60.40
N GLN A 65 -19.87 20.63 -60.72
CA GLN A 65 -19.83 21.51 -61.89
C GLN A 65 -20.00 22.97 -61.48
N ASP A 66 -19.49 23.87 -62.30
CA ASP A 66 -19.50 25.32 -62.12
C ASP A 66 -20.80 26.00 -62.58
N LYS A 67 -21.69 25.24 -63.25
CA LYS A 67 -22.95 25.73 -63.81
C LYS A 67 -24.13 24.81 -63.53
N ALA A 68 -25.34 25.38 -63.55
CA ALA A 68 -26.57 24.62 -63.56
C ALA A 68 -26.65 23.74 -64.81
N GLY A 69 -27.08 22.49 -64.65
CA GLY A 69 -27.15 21.52 -65.74
C GLY A 69 -27.67 20.17 -65.27
N LYS A 70 -27.61 19.17 -66.16
CA LYS A 70 -27.98 17.79 -65.84
C LYS A 70 -26.74 16.99 -65.47
N CYS A 71 -26.88 16.12 -64.47
CA CYS A 71 -25.83 15.18 -64.09
C CYS A 71 -25.51 14.25 -65.27
N PRO A 72 -24.25 14.17 -65.74
CA PRO A 72 -23.88 13.32 -66.88
C PRO A 72 -23.97 11.82 -66.58
N LEU A 73 -24.09 11.42 -65.30
CA LEU A 73 -24.24 10.01 -64.91
C LEU A 73 -25.69 9.55 -64.87
N CYS A 74 -26.60 10.38 -64.33
CA CYS A 74 -27.98 9.95 -64.05
C CYS A 74 -29.05 10.85 -64.67
N GLY A 75 -28.67 11.92 -65.36
CA GLY A 75 -29.59 12.82 -66.09
C GLY A 75 -30.49 13.69 -65.22
N MET A 76 -30.39 13.62 -63.89
CA MET A 76 -31.14 14.48 -62.96
C MET A 76 -30.50 15.87 -62.86
N ASP A 77 -31.31 16.88 -62.57
CA ASP A 77 -30.85 18.26 -62.48
C ASP A 77 -29.87 18.44 -61.31
N LEU A 78 -28.79 19.17 -61.56
CA LEU A 78 -27.83 19.54 -60.54
C LEU A 78 -28.44 20.59 -59.61
N ILE A 79 -28.08 20.50 -58.34
CA ILE A 79 -28.60 21.31 -57.25
C ILE A 79 -27.46 22.22 -56.78
N PRO A 80 -27.70 23.52 -56.51
CA PRO A 80 -26.62 24.41 -56.11
C PRO A 80 -26.11 24.00 -54.73
N LEU A 81 -24.81 23.76 -54.64
CA LEU A 81 -24.11 23.51 -53.39
C LEU A 81 -24.01 24.85 -52.65
N LYS A 82 -24.82 25.02 -51.62
CA LYS A 82 -24.62 26.12 -50.68
C LYS A 82 -23.33 25.82 -49.91
N THR A 83 -22.23 26.47 -50.28
CA THR A 83 -21.11 26.66 -49.36
C THR A 83 -21.65 27.53 -48.23
N SER A 84 -22.10 26.88 -47.16
CA SER A 84 -22.47 27.53 -45.92
C SER A 84 -21.37 28.49 -45.52
N GLY A 85 -21.79 29.70 -45.16
CA GLY A 85 -21.03 30.93 -45.31
C GLY A 85 -19.72 30.99 -44.52
N LYS A 86 -18.96 32.05 -44.84
CA LYS A 86 -17.82 32.60 -44.09
C LYS A 86 -17.72 32.06 -42.66
N ALA A 87 -16.97 30.98 -42.49
CA ALA A 87 -16.29 30.72 -41.24
C ALA A 87 -14.96 31.48 -41.34
N GLU A 88 -14.87 32.61 -40.65
CA GLU A 88 -13.58 33.27 -40.47
C GLU A 88 -12.69 32.34 -39.62
N GLY A 89 -11.62 31.85 -40.25
CA GLY A 89 -10.68 30.91 -39.65
C GLY A 89 -10.43 29.76 -40.61
N ALA A 90 -9.17 29.57 -41.02
CA ALA A 90 -8.76 28.45 -41.84
C ALA A 90 -9.17 27.13 -41.16
N ILE A 91 -10.24 26.52 -41.65
CA ILE A 91 -10.70 25.22 -41.16
C ILE A 91 -9.74 24.17 -41.74
N ASP A 92 -9.22 23.31 -40.88
CA ASP A 92 -8.33 22.22 -41.25
C ASP A 92 -8.99 21.37 -42.37
N PRO A 93 -8.31 21.15 -43.52
CA PRO A 93 -8.84 20.32 -44.60
C PRO A 93 -9.15 18.86 -44.19
N ASN A 94 -8.69 18.41 -43.02
CA ASN A 94 -9.03 17.11 -42.43
C ASN A 94 -10.25 17.15 -41.48
N ALA A 95 -10.84 18.32 -41.22
CA ALA A 95 -12.00 18.44 -40.33
C ALA A 95 -13.30 18.04 -41.03
N ILE A 96 -14.04 17.11 -40.41
CA ILE A 96 -15.40 16.76 -40.84
C ILE A 96 -16.37 17.79 -40.25
N GLN A 97 -17.16 18.43 -41.11
CA GLN A 97 -18.14 19.43 -40.71
C GLN A 97 -19.54 18.81 -40.58
N LEU A 98 -20.23 19.12 -39.49
CA LEU A 98 -21.62 18.76 -39.25
C LEU A 98 -22.44 20.03 -39.06
N SER A 99 -23.68 20.05 -39.56
CA SER A 99 -24.64 21.08 -39.17
C SER A 99 -25.09 20.85 -37.73
N GLU A 100 -25.64 21.89 -37.10
CA GLU A 100 -26.13 21.81 -35.72
C GLU A 100 -27.23 20.75 -35.57
N GLU A 101 -28.12 20.63 -36.56
CA GLU A 101 -29.17 19.62 -36.59
C GLU A 101 -28.59 18.21 -36.81
N ALA A 102 -27.56 18.08 -37.65
CA ALA A 102 -26.89 16.80 -37.87
C ALA A 102 -26.15 16.33 -36.60
N ALA A 103 -25.51 17.25 -35.88
CA ALA A 103 -24.86 16.97 -34.60
C ALA A 103 -25.88 16.60 -33.51
N ALA A 104 -27.04 17.28 -33.48
CA ALA A 104 -28.12 16.99 -32.54
C ALA A 104 -28.80 15.63 -32.83
N LEU A 105 -29.09 15.33 -34.11
CA LEU A 105 -29.63 14.03 -34.52
C LEU A 105 -28.65 12.87 -34.26
N ALA A 106 -27.34 13.12 -34.41
CA ALA A 106 -26.30 12.16 -34.10
C ALA A 106 -25.99 12.06 -32.58
N ASN A 107 -26.66 12.86 -31.74
CA ASN A 107 -26.46 12.93 -30.29
C ASN A 107 -24.97 13.09 -29.90
N VAL A 108 -24.27 14.01 -30.57
CA VAL A 108 -22.84 14.24 -30.33
C VAL A 108 -22.65 14.79 -28.92
N GLN A 109 -21.98 14.01 -28.07
CA GLN A 109 -21.59 14.41 -26.72
C GLN A 109 -20.12 14.85 -26.73
N THR A 110 -19.82 16.02 -26.15
CA THR A 110 -18.46 16.54 -26.08
C THR A 110 -18.03 16.70 -24.62
N THR A 111 -16.74 16.56 -24.37
CA THR A 111 -16.14 16.88 -23.08
C THR A 111 -14.87 17.69 -23.29
N ARG A 112 -14.60 18.65 -22.42
CA ARG A 112 -13.38 19.46 -22.51
C ARG A 112 -12.19 18.62 -22.01
N VAL A 113 -11.16 18.50 -22.85
CA VAL A 113 -9.93 17.79 -22.49
C VAL A 113 -9.28 18.47 -21.27
N SER A 114 -8.93 17.68 -20.27
CA SER A 114 -8.23 18.15 -19.07
C SER A 114 -7.17 17.15 -18.61
N ARG A 115 -6.14 17.62 -17.90
CA ARG A 115 -5.16 16.76 -17.22
C ARG A 115 -5.69 16.47 -15.81
N GLN A 116 -5.86 15.19 -15.48
CA GLN A 116 -6.30 14.74 -14.17
C GLN A 116 -5.45 13.54 -13.72
N ASN A 117 -5.36 13.34 -12.41
CA ASN A 117 -4.82 12.09 -11.86
C ASN A 117 -5.94 11.06 -11.88
N PRO A 118 -5.82 9.96 -12.66
CA PRO A 118 -6.85 8.94 -12.68
C PRO A 118 -6.97 8.31 -11.29
N VAL A 119 -8.19 8.31 -10.75
CA VAL A 119 -8.52 7.58 -9.53
C VAL A 119 -9.14 6.26 -9.96
N LYS A 120 -8.50 5.15 -9.59
CA LYS A 120 -9.02 3.80 -9.82
C LYS A 120 -9.63 3.30 -8.51
N GLU A 121 -10.92 3.00 -8.53
CA GLU A 121 -11.56 2.29 -7.42
C GLU A 121 -11.27 0.80 -7.56
N ILE A 122 -10.69 0.21 -6.51
CA ILE A 122 -10.30 -1.21 -6.49
C ILE A 122 -11.04 -1.85 -5.32
N GLN A 123 -11.78 -2.92 -5.62
CA GLN A 123 -12.47 -3.71 -4.61
C GLN A 123 -11.62 -4.94 -4.29
N LEU A 124 -11.18 -5.02 -3.05
CA LEU A 124 -10.35 -6.12 -2.56
C LEU A 124 -11.15 -6.95 -1.56
N TYR A 125 -10.90 -8.25 -1.58
CA TYR A 125 -11.40 -9.19 -0.58
C TYR A 125 -10.27 -9.51 0.40
N GLY A 126 -10.63 -9.95 1.61
CA GLY A 126 -9.64 -10.05 2.66
C GLY A 126 -10.13 -10.71 3.92
N THR A 127 -9.22 -10.88 4.86
CA THR A 127 -9.45 -11.51 6.16
C THR A 127 -8.98 -10.62 7.31
N ILE A 128 -9.54 -10.86 8.49
CA ILE A 128 -9.08 -10.23 9.72
C ILE A 128 -8.16 -11.22 10.44
N GLN A 129 -6.97 -10.77 10.79
CA GLN A 129 -5.96 -11.56 11.46
C GLN A 129 -5.46 -10.85 12.71
N ALA A 130 -4.95 -11.62 13.68
CA ALA A 130 -4.28 -11.05 14.83
C ALA A 130 -2.97 -10.38 14.40
N ASP A 131 -2.60 -9.27 15.06
CA ASP A 131 -1.30 -8.66 14.83
C ASP A 131 -0.21 -9.58 15.36
N GLU A 132 0.64 -10.11 14.47
CA GLU A 132 1.71 -11.04 14.85
C GLU A 132 2.69 -10.42 15.86
N ARG A 133 2.83 -9.09 15.86
CA ARG A 133 3.70 -8.37 16.81
C ARG A 133 3.14 -8.37 18.23
N LEU A 134 1.84 -8.63 18.38
CA LEU A 134 1.14 -8.78 19.66
C LEU A 134 0.89 -10.25 20.01
N SER A 135 1.45 -11.18 19.23
CA SER A 135 1.40 -12.61 19.50
C SER A 135 2.65 -13.04 20.28
N GLN A 136 2.46 -13.83 21.33
CA GLN A 136 3.53 -14.32 22.17
C GLN A 136 3.35 -15.82 22.47
N SER A 137 4.42 -16.59 22.25
CA SER A 137 4.48 -17.98 22.68
C SER A 137 4.86 -18.06 24.16
N GLN A 138 3.99 -18.69 24.94
CA GLN A 138 4.25 -19.01 26.34
C GLN A 138 4.95 -20.37 26.42
N THR A 139 6.18 -20.37 26.93
CA THR A 139 7.02 -21.57 27.04
C THR A 139 7.13 -22.07 28.49
N SER A 140 7.50 -23.34 28.64
CA SER A 140 7.95 -23.86 29.94
C SER A 140 9.40 -23.45 30.21
N HIS A 141 9.68 -23.02 31.44
CA HIS A 141 11.04 -22.70 31.89
C HIS A 141 11.72 -23.85 32.64
N VAL A 142 10.96 -24.92 32.92
CA VAL A 142 11.45 -26.11 33.63
C VAL A 142 11.01 -27.39 32.90
N ASN A 143 11.76 -28.47 33.10
CA ASN A 143 11.31 -29.79 32.69
C ASN A 143 10.30 -30.32 33.71
N GLY A 144 9.23 -30.96 33.25
CA GLY A 144 8.25 -31.53 34.14
C GLY A 144 7.00 -32.02 33.47
N ARG A 145 6.08 -32.55 34.28
CA ARG A 145 4.76 -33.01 33.84
C ARG A 145 3.70 -31.95 34.14
N ILE A 146 2.83 -31.68 33.18
CA ILE A 146 1.65 -30.83 33.38
C ILE A 146 0.72 -31.54 34.36
N GLU A 147 0.67 -31.05 35.60
CA GLU A 147 -0.17 -31.62 36.65
C GLU A 147 -1.62 -31.11 36.52
N LYS A 148 -1.77 -29.82 36.22
CA LYS A 148 -3.07 -29.17 36.04
C LYS A 148 -2.99 -28.06 34.99
N LEU A 149 -4.01 -27.99 34.14
CA LEU A 149 -4.23 -26.86 33.24
C LEU A 149 -5.41 -26.04 33.74
N PHE A 150 -5.21 -24.73 33.88
CA PHE A 150 -6.30 -23.80 34.16
C PHE A 150 -6.94 -23.31 32.86
N VAL A 151 -6.11 -23.11 31.83
CA VAL A 151 -6.55 -22.78 30.47
C VAL A 151 -6.70 -24.07 29.67
N SER A 152 -7.92 -24.38 29.25
CA SER A 152 -8.24 -25.72 28.72
C SER A 152 -8.60 -25.76 27.24
N PHE A 153 -8.95 -24.63 26.62
CA PHE A 153 -9.35 -24.55 25.21
C PHE A 153 -8.88 -23.25 24.53
N THR A 154 -8.87 -23.25 23.19
CA THR A 154 -8.54 -22.07 22.38
C THR A 154 -9.71 -21.08 22.37
N GLY A 155 -9.41 -19.79 22.38
CA GLY A 155 -10.40 -18.71 22.51
C GLY A 155 -10.60 -18.21 23.95
N GLU A 156 -10.00 -18.87 24.94
CA GLU A 156 -10.03 -18.41 26.34
C GLU A 156 -9.16 -17.16 26.52
N SER A 157 -9.64 -16.21 27.33
CA SER A 157 -8.90 -14.98 27.65
C SER A 157 -7.99 -15.20 28.85
N VAL A 158 -6.76 -14.70 28.74
CA VAL A 158 -5.76 -14.74 29.82
C VAL A 158 -5.27 -13.34 30.14
N GLY A 159 -5.11 -13.05 31.44
CA GLY A 159 -4.47 -11.83 31.92
C GLY A 159 -2.99 -12.06 32.23
N GLN A 160 -2.18 -11.02 32.05
CA GLN A 160 -0.79 -11.04 32.49
C GLN A 160 -0.70 -11.36 33.99
N GLY A 161 0.17 -12.30 34.35
CA GLY A 161 0.35 -12.80 35.71
C GLY A 161 -0.65 -13.87 36.15
N GLN A 162 -1.68 -14.16 35.35
CA GLN A 162 -2.64 -15.23 35.62
C GLN A 162 -1.95 -16.61 35.55
N THR A 163 -2.23 -17.48 36.51
CA THR A 163 -1.74 -18.87 36.48
C THR A 163 -2.51 -19.66 35.43
N ILE A 164 -1.78 -20.20 34.44
CA ILE A 164 -2.36 -20.91 33.29
C ILE A 164 -2.15 -22.43 33.37
N ALA A 165 -1.10 -22.87 34.07
CA ALA A 165 -0.77 -24.28 34.26
C ALA A 165 0.03 -24.49 35.56
N ILE A 166 -0.03 -25.70 36.09
CA ILE A 166 0.83 -26.19 37.16
C ILE A 166 1.68 -27.31 36.61
N ILE A 167 2.99 -27.20 36.77
CA ILE A 167 3.96 -28.20 36.33
C ILE A 167 4.58 -28.86 37.57
N TYR A 168 4.58 -30.18 37.59
CA TYR A 168 5.36 -30.97 38.53
C TYR A 168 6.80 -31.14 37.98
N SER A 169 7.79 -30.57 38.67
CA SER A 169 9.21 -30.63 38.31
C SER A 169 10.08 -31.15 39.46
N PRO A 170 10.61 -32.39 39.35
CA PRO A 170 11.58 -32.92 40.31
C PRO A 170 12.89 -32.14 40.35
N GLU A 171 13.34 -31.62 39.21
CA GLU A 171 14.59 -30.85 39.10
C GLU A 171 14.50 -29.54 39.87
N LEU A 172 13.33 -28.89 39.80
CA LEU A 172 13.07 -27.68 40.56
C LEU A 172 13.04 -27.95 42.07
N LEU A 173 12.39 -29.04 42.49
CA LEU A 173 12.38 -29.45 43.90
C LEU A 173 13.81 -29.61 44.45
N ASN A 174 14.69 -30.29 43.70
CA ASN A 174 16.09 -30.48 44.09
C ASN A 174 16.84 -29.15 44.21
N ALA A 175 16.63 -28.22 43.27
CA ALA A 175 17.28 -26.91 43.33
C ALA A 175 16.77 -26.04 44.50
N GLN A 176 15.49 -26.15 44.86
CA GLN A 176 14.97 -25.47 46.05
C GLN A 176 15.62 -26.02 47.33
N GLN A 177 15.78 -27.35 47.44
CA GLN A 177 16.49 -27.97 48.56
C GLN A 177 17.96 -27.52 48.61
N GLU A 178 18.62 -27.45 47.45
CA GLU A 178 20.00 -26.93 47.33
C GLU A 178 20.11 -25.48 47.83
N LEU A 179 19.14 -24.62 47.50
CA LEU A 179 19.09 -23.25 48.02
C LEU A 179 18.93 -23.22 49.55
N LEU A 180 18.04 -24.03 50.11
CA LEU A 180 17.84 -24.08 51.56
C LEU A 180 19.07 -24.61 52.31
N GLU A 181 19.76 -25.60 51.75
CA GLU A 181 21.01 -26.12 52.31
C GLU A 181 22.14 -25.08 52.21
N ALA A 182 22.29 -24.43 51.04
CA ALA A 182 23.25 -23.34 50.87
C ALA A 182 22.96 -22.19 51.84
N GLY A 183 21.69 -21.85 52.06
CA GLY A 183 21.26 -20.78 52.97
C GLY A 183 21.74 -20.97 54.41
N LYS A 184 21.95 -22.22 54.87
CA LYS A 184 22.57 -22.49 56.19
C LYS A 184 24.04 -22.05 56.26
N MET A 185 24.70 -21.94 55.11
CA MET A 185 26.09 -21.51 54.98
C MET A 185 26.21 -20.03 54.59
N GLN A 186 25.13 -19.24 54.63
CA GLN A 186 25.14 -17.81 54.24
C GLN A 186 26.25 -17.00 54.92
N ALA A 187 26.53 -17.26 56.20
CA ALA A 187 27.57 -16.56 56.97
C ALA A 187 29.00 -16.96 56.55
N THR A 188 29.20 -18.18 56.05
CA THR A 188 30.52 -18.76 55.79
C THR A 188 30.85 -18.77 54.29
N GLN A 189 29.85 -18.93 53.43
CA GLN A 189 29.98 -19.08 51.98
C GLN A 189 28.84 -18.33 51.25
N PRO A 190 28.82 -16.99 51.26
CA PRO A 190 27.77 -16.20 50.61
C PRO A 190 27.72 -16.42 49.09
N ALA A 191 28.85 -16.75 48.46
CA ALA A 191 28.92 -17.05 47.03
C ALA A 191 28.09 -18.30 46.64
N LEU A 192 28.01 -19.30 47.51
CA LEU A 192 27.25 -20.53 47.26
C LEU A 192 25.74 -20.25 47.22
N VAL A 193 25.26 -19.42 48.15
CA VAL A 193 23.85 -19.00 48.18
C VAL A 193 23.49 -18.18 46.96
N GLN A 194 24.37 -17.26 46.55
CA GLN A 194 24.15 -16.50 45.32
C GLN A 194 24.10 -17.39 44.07
N ALA A 195 24.97 -18.41 43.98
CA ALA A 195 24.93 -19.37 42.88
C ALA A 195 23.61 -20.17 42.85
N ALA A 196 23.10 -20.60 44.02
CA ALA A 196 21.82 -21.29 44.12
C ALA A 196 20.64 -20.38 43.74
N ARG A 197 20.64 -19.11 44.17
CA ARG A 197 19.63 -18.12 43.75
C ARG A 197 19.65 -17.88 42.24
N GLU A 198 20.85 -17.73 41.68
CA GLU A 198 21.00 -17.49 40.24
C GLU A 198 20.50 -18.67 39.41
N LYS A 199 20.74 -19.91 39.87
CA LYS A 199 20.19 -21.11 39.25
C LYS A 199 18.65 -21.08 39.17
N LEU A 200 17.96 -20.67 40.23
CA LEU A 200 16.50 -20.52 40.21
C LEU A 200 16.02 -19.35 39.32
N ARG A 201 16.77 -18.24 39.27
CA ARG A 201 16.47 -17.11 38.36
C ARG A 201 16.60 -17.49 36.89
N LEU A 202 17.56 -18.34 36.54
CA LEU A 202 17.71 -18.87 35.18
C LEU A 202 16.48 -19.68 34.75
N TRP A 203 15.79 -20.31 35.70
CA TRP A 203 14.48 -20.96 35.49
C TRP A 203 13.29 -20.03 35.65
N LYS A 204 13.53 -18.71 35.66
CA LYS A 204 12.52 -17.64 35.67
C LYS A 204 11.64 -17.62 36.92
N LEU A 205 12.09 -18.18 38.05
CA LEU A 205 11.47 -17.88 39.34
C LEU A 205 11.72 -16.40 39.67
N SER A 206 10.69 -15.72 40.16
CA SER A 206 10.81 -14.32 40.56
C SER A 206 11.59 -14.20 41.88
N ASP A 207 12.21 -13.04 42.12
CA ASP A 207 12.93 -12.81 43.37
C ASP A 207 11.99 -12.96 44.59
N GLU A 208 10.72 -12.59 44.44
CA GLU A 208 9.70 -12.78 45.48
C GLU A 208 9.48 -14.25 45.79
N GLN A 209 9.39 -15.11 44.76
CA GLN A 209 9.24 -16.56 44.93
C GLN A 209 10.47 -17.16 45.60
N ILE A 210 11.68 -16.72 45.22
CA ILE A 210 12.93 -17.19 45.82
C ILE A 210 12.99 -16.81 47.30
N VAL A 211 12.65 -15.57 47.65
CA VAL A 211 12.60 -15.09 49.03
C VAL A 211 11.53 -15.86 49.84
N GLU A 212 10.37 -16.13 49.25
CA GLU A 212 9.31 -16.92 49.89
C GLU A 212 9.78 -18.35 50.19
N ILE A 213 10.52 -18.99 49.29
CA ILE A 213 11.12 -20.32 49.53
C ILE A 213 12.09 -20.27 50.72
N GLU A 214 12.98 -19.27 50.76
CA GLU A 214 13.95 -19.11 51.86
C GLU A 214 13.28 -18.87 53.22
N GLN A 215 12.23 -18.04 53.24
CA GLN A 215 11.51 -17.69 54.47
C GLN A 215 10.62 -18.82 54.96
N SER A 216 9.84 -19.43 54.06
CA SER A 216 8.89 -20.49 54.40
C SER A 216 9.60 -21.81 54.73
N LYS A 217 10.81 -22.02 54.20
CA LYS A 217 11.55 -23.30 54.23
C LYS A 217 10.75 -24.48 53.69
N ASN A 218 9.68 -24.19 52.95
CA ASN A 218 8.82 -25.18 52.34
C ASN A 218 9.18 -25.28 50.87
N VAL A 219 9.60 -26.47 50.47
CA VAL A 219 9.88 -26.78 49.06
C VAL A 219 8.67 -27.43 48.43
N SER A 220 8.38 -27.09 47.17
CA SER A 220 7.27 -27.64 46.40
C SER A 220 7.79 -28.15 45.06
N PRO A 221 7.42 -29.38 44.64
CA PRO A 221 7.69 -29.83 43.28
C PRO A 221 6.73 -29.21 42.25
N LEU A 222 5.68 -28.52 42.71
CA LEU A 222 4.69 -27.88 41.84
C LEU A 222 5.08 -26.42 41.62
N ILE A 223 5.17 -26.02 40.35
CA ILE A 223 5.37 -24.63 39.96
C ILE A 223 4.19 -24.12 39.14
N GLU A 224 3.76 -22.91 39.47
CA GLU A 224 2.79 -22.17 38.70
C GLU A 224 3.45 -21.53 37.48
N VAL A 225 2.94 -21.86 36.30
CA VAL A 225 3.26 -21.12 35.08
C VAL A 225 2.29 -19.96 34.97
N LYS A 226 2.82 -18.74 35.01
CA LYS A 226 2.06 -17.50 34.85
C LYS A 226 2.16 -16.98 33.42
N ALA A 227 1.08 -16.38 32.93
CA ALA A 227 1.06 -15.74 31.62
C ALA A 227 1.92 -14.48 31.60
N ASN A 228 2.83 -14.38 30.63
CA ASN A 228 3.70 -13.20 30.48
C ASN A 228 3.00 -12.00 29.81
N THR A 229 1.86 -12.23 29.15
CA THR A 229 1.08 -11.21 28.46
C THR A 229 -0.42 -11.45 28.65
N SER A 230 -1.22 -10.41 28.40
CA SER A 230 -2.67 -10.49 28.35
C SER A 230 -3.14 -10.71 26.91
N GLY A 231 -4.10 -11.60 26.68
CA GLY A 231 -4.62 -11.85 25.34
C GLY A 231 -5.57 -13.03 25.26
N ILE A 232 -5.84 -13.49 24.04
CA ILE A 232 -6.64 -14.68 23.77
C ILE A 232 -5.74 -15.84 23.36
N VAL A 233 -6.02 -17.03 23.86
CA VAL A 233 -5.30 -18.25 23.53
C VAL A 233 -5.66 -18.68 22.12
N VAL A 234 -4.76 -18.49 21.17
CA VAL A 234 -4.96 -18.86 19.76
C VAL A 234 -4.67 -20.34 19.53
N SER A 235 -3.64 -20.86 20.20
CA SER A 235 -3.23 -22.24 20.06
C SER A 235 -2.85 -22.84 21.41
N LYS A 236 -3.28 -24.08 21.64
CA LYS A 236 -2.93 -24.89 22.81
C LYS A 236 -2.14 -26.11 22.34
N LYS A 237 -0.89 -26.22 22.77
CA LYS A 237 0.06 -27.27 22.33
C LYS A 237 0.26 -28.38 23.35
N VAL A 238 -0.38 -28.28 24.52
CA VAL A 238 -0.23 -29.24 25.62
C VAL A 238 -1.58 -29.60 26.23
N ASN A 239 -1.64 -30.78 26.82
CA ASN A 239 -2.75 -31.31 27.59
C ASN A 239 -2.29 -31.67 29.01
N GLN A 240 -3.26 -31.84 29.90
CA GLN A 240 -2.97 -32.29 31.25
C GLN A 240 -2.40 -33.71 31.21
N GLY A 241 -1.31 -33.94 31.94
CA GLY A 241 -0.56 -35.19 31.93
C GLY A 241 0.64 -35.21 30.99
N ASP A 242 0.74 -34.27 30.05
CA ASP A 242 1.87 -34.20 29.11
C ASP A 242 3.18 -33.90 29.84
N TYR A 243 4.28 -34.44 29.33
CA TYR A 243 5.62 -34.07 29.78
C TYR A 243 6.18 -32.98 28.87
N VAL A 244 6.70 -31.91 29.45
CA VAL A 244 7.24 -30.75 28.73
C VAL A 244 8.70 -30.53 29.12
N ASN A 245 9.49 -30.12 28.14
CA ASN A 245 10.88 -29.75 28.34
C ASN A 245 11.00 -28.23 28.49
N GLN A 246 12.13 -27.78 29.00
CA GLN A 246 12.50 -26.37 28.99
C GLN A 246 12.51 -25.85 27.54
N GLY A 247 11.77 -24.77 27.29
CA GLY A 247 11.59 -24.19 25.95
C GLY A 247 10.41 -24.75 25.16
N SER A 248 9.75 -25.82 25.63
CA SER A 248 8.52 -26.30 24.99
C SER A 248 7.43 -25.23 25.04
N VAL A 249 6.80 -24.96 23.90
CA VAL A 249 5.68 -24.01 23.81
C VAL A 249 4.42 -24.67 24.36
N LEU A 250 3.78 -24.03 25.32
CA LEU A 250 2.54 -24.47 25.95
C LEU A 250 1.32 -23.86 25.25
N PHE A 251 1.36 -22.55 25.04
CA PHE A 251 0.27 -21.76 24.46
C PHE A 251 0.82 -20.67 23.53
N ASP A 252 0.08 -20.35 22.48
CA ASP A 252 0.27 -19.10 21.73
C ASP A 252 -0.87 -18.14 22.12
N ILE A 253 -0.49 -16.98 22.66
CA ILE A 253 -1.41 -15.97 23.18
C ILE A 253 -1.32 -14.74 22.28
N ALA A 254 -2.43 -14.32 21.68
CA ALA A 254 -2.48 -13.11 20.85
C ALA A 254 -3.23 -11.99 21.55
N GLY A 255 -2.61 -10.81 21.60
CA GLY A 255 -3.29 -9.57 21.97
C GLY A 255 -4.22 -9.12 20.84
N LEU A 256 -5.51 -8.96 21.15
CA LEU A 256 -6.53 -8.51 20.17
C LEU A 256 -6.86 -7.01 20.28
N SER A 257 -6.00 -6.22 20.95
CA SER A 257 -6.15 -4.76 21.04
C SER A 257 -5.93 -4.08 19.69
N GLN A 258 -5.11 -4.69 18.83
CA GLN A 258 -4.90 -4.30 17.45
C GLN A 258 -4.93 -5.56 16.57
N ILE A 259 -5.64 -5.46 15.46
CA ILE A 259 -5.80 -6.54 14.48
C ILE A 259 -5.39 -6.02 13.10
N TRP A 260 -4.98 -6.93 12.22
CA TRP A 260 -4.70 -6.62 10.82
C TRP A 260 -5.91 -6.96 9.97
N ALA A 261 -6.22 -6.08 9.04
CA ALA A 261 -7.12 -6.36 7.93
C ALA A 261 -6.23 -6.61 6.71
N MET A 262 -6.12 -7.89 6.32
CA MET A 262 -5.33 -8.30 5.16
C MET A 262 -6.24 -8.39 3.95
N PHE A 263 -5.82 -7.77 2.84
CA PHE A 263 -6.56 -7.75 1.60
C PHE A 263 -5.70 -8.30 0.47
N ASP A 264 -6.31 -9.15 -0.36
CA ASP A 264 -5.68 -9.77 -1.51
C ASP A 264 -5.86 -8.85 -2.71
N ALA A 265 -4.74 -8.42 -3.30
CA ALA A 265 -4.71 -7.54 -4.47
C ALA A 265 -4.03 -8.24 -5.64
N TYR A 266 -4.63 -8.12 -6.83
CA TYR A 266 -4.05 -8.64 -8.06
C TYR A 266 -2.79 -7.86 -8.46
N GLU A 267 -1.83 -8.53 -9.10
CA GLU A 267 -0.60 -7.91 -9.59
C GLU A 267 -0.87 -6.70 -10.50
N THR A 268 -1.94 -6.77 -11.31
CA THR A 268 -2.38 -5.70 -12.21
C THR A 268 -2.87 -4.44 -11.47
N ASP A 269 -3.23 -4.58 -10.20
CA ASP A 269 -3.73 -3.51 -9.33
C ASP A 269 -2.63 -2.89 -8.45
N LEU A 270 -1.51 -3.59 -8.23
CA LEU A 270 -0.38 -3.12 -7.42
C LEU A 270 0.16 -1.73 -7.79
N PRO A 271 0.28 -1.33 -9.08
CA PRO A 271 0.76 0.01 -9.43
C PRO A 271 -0.09 1.16 -8.87
N PHE A 272 -1.35 0.86 -8.50
CA PHE A 272 -2.31 1.82 -7.96
C PHE A 272 -2.39 1.81 -6.44
N LEU A 273 -1.68 0.89 -5.76
CA LEU A 273 -1.70 0.75 -4.30
C LEU A 273 -0.39 1.25 -3.69
N LYS A 274 -0.49 2.16 -2.72
CA LYS A 274 0.66 2.73 -2.01
C LYS A 274 0.45 2.70 -0.51
N THR A 275 1.54 2.48 0.22
CA THR A 275 1.55 2.65 1.68
C THR A 275 1.10 4.06 2.05
N GLY A 276 0.14 4.15 2.96
CA GLY A 276 -0.51 5.39 3.37
C GLY A 276 -1.84 5.69 2.68
N ASP A 277 -2.20 4.95 1.62
CA ASP A 277 -3.50 5.12 0.97
C ASP A 277 -4.64 4.79 1.95
N LYS A 278 -5.70 5.59 1.89
CA LYS A 278 -6.89 5.39 2.72
C LYS A 278 -7.75 4.29 2.12
N ILE A 279 -8.12 3.33 2.95
CA ILE A 279 -9.05 2.26 2.60
C ILE A 279 -10.30 2.35 3.48
N THR A 280 -11.42 1.97 2.89
CA THR A 280 -12.69 1.79 3.60
C THR A 280 -13.14 0.36 3.39
N PHE A 281 -13.53 -0.33 4.46
CA PHE A 281 -13.97 -1.71 4.37
C PHE A 281 -15.16 -1.98 5.30
N THR A 282 -15.91 -3.01 4.96
CA THR A 282 -17.06 -3.51 5.72
C THR A 282 -16.83 -4.97 6.07
N LEU A 283 -17.32 -5.40 7.23
CA LEU A 283 -17.22 -6.79 7.66
C LEU A 283 -18.59 -7.46 7.57
N GLN A 284 -18.64 -8.65 6.99
CA GLN A 284 -19.88 -9.44 6.94
C GLN A 284 -20.39 -9.79 8.33
N ALA A 285 -19.48 -10.00 9.30
CA ALA A 285 -19.82 -10.27 10.70
C ALA A 285 -20.47 -9.08 11.43
N ILE A 286 -20.31 -7.84 10.92
CA ILE A 286 -20.85 -6.62 11.53
C ILE A 286 -21.46 -5.75 10.42
N PRO A 287 -22.65 -6.10 9.91
CA PRO A 287 -23.27 -5.39 8.80
C PRO A 287 -23.61 -3.94 9.19
N GLY A 288 -23.50 -3.03 8.21
CA GLY A 288 -23.85 -1.61 8.39
C GLY A 288 -22.76 -0.73 9.01
N ARG A 289 -21.65 -1.32 9.48
CA ARG A 289 -20.50 -0.55 9.99
C ARG A 289 -19.41 -0.44 8.93
N MET A 290 -19.04 0.80 8.59
CA MET A 290 -17.86 1.09 7.78
C MET A 290 -16.65 1.34 8.68
N PHE A 291 -15.57 0.64 8.37
CA PHE A 291 -14.27 0.83 8.97
C PHE A 291 -13.36 1.59 8.01
N THR A 292 -12.45 2.37 8.56
CA THR A 292 -11.48 3.15 7.78
C THR A 292 -10.09 2.87 8.31
N GLY A 293 -9.12 2.75 7.42
CA GLY A 293 -7.72 2.50 7.77
C GLY A 293 -6.81 3.02 6.68
N ASN A 294 -5.50 2.88 6.89
CA ASN A 294 -4.50 3.18 5.87
C ASN A 294 -3.75 1.89 5.53
N ILE A 295 -3.30 1.76 4.28
CA ILE A 295 -2.38 0.69 3.88
C ILE A 295 -1.08 0.87 4.67
N SER A 296 -0.80 -0.05 5.60
CA SER A 296 0.38 0.01 6.46
C SER A 296 1.56 -0.77 5.90
N PHE A 297 1.29 -1.82 5.13
CA PHE A 297 2.26 -2.74 4.58
C PHE A 297 1.72 -3.33 3.29
N ILE A 298 2.60 -3.52 2.30
CA ILE A 298 2.34 -4.27 1.07
C ILE A 298 3.39 -5.37 1.05
N ASP A 299 2.94 -6.63 0.95
CA ASP A 299 3.86 -7.78 0.95
C ASP A 299 4.83 -7.68 -0.24
N PRO A 300 6.15 -7.78 -0.03
CA PRO A 300 7.12 -7.80 -1.12
C PRO A 300 7.06 -9.06 -1.99
N VAL A 301 6.38 -10.12 -1.54
CA VAL A 301 6.29 -11.40 -2.24
C VAL A 301 4.85 -11.63 -2.70
N LEU A 302 4.68 -11.90 -3.99
CA LEU A 302 3.41 -12.36 -4.54
C LEU A 302 3.15 -13.80 -4.11
N ASP A 303 1.93 -14.08 -3.63
CA ASP A 303 1.47 -15.45 -3.47
C ASP A 303 1.48 -16.14 -4.85
N LYS A 304 1.98 -17.38 -4.90
CA LYS A 304 2.04 -18.15 -6.15
C LYS A 304 0.72 -18.87 -6.45
N THR A 305 -0.16 -18.97 -5.46
CA THR A 305 -1.39 -19.75 -5.53
C THR A 305 -2.63 -18.92 -5.89
N THR A 306 -2.57 -17.61 -5.67
CA THR A 306 -3.63 -16.63 -5.94
C THR A 306 -3.04 -15.40 -6.60
#